data_AF-A0A3G9ITN7-F1
#
_entry.id   AF-A0A3G9ITN7-F1
#
_cell.length_a   1.000
_cell.length_b   1.000
_cell.length_c   1.000
_cell.angle_alpha   90.00
_cell.angle_beta   90.00
_cell.angle_gamma   90.00
#
_symmetry.space_group_name_H-M   'P 1'
#
loop_
_entity.id
_entity.type
_entity.pdbx_description
1 polymer ?
#
loop_
_entity_poly.entity_id
_entity_poly.type
_entity_poly.pdbx_seq_one_letter_code
_entity_poly.pdbx_strand_id
1 'polypeptide(L)' 'MRTTLDLDPRVLAAARGRVQAGSSPSVGAAVSELALAGIDLRMDVTFSHGLLLAPPVEGHVITSDMVEDALADD' A
#
# COMPACT_ATOMS: atom_id res chain seq x y z
N MET A 1 -24.01 10.00 -8.43
CA MET A 1 -23.90 11.43 -8.06
C MET A 1 -22.88 12.09 -8.97
N ARG A 2 -23.16 13.26 -9.54
CA ARG A 2 -22.22 13.97 -10.44
C ARG A 2 -21.61 15.12 -9.64
N THR A 3 -20.32 15.01 -9.31
CA THR A 3 -19.58 15.98 -8.51
C THR A 3 -18.39 16.45 -9.34
N THR A 4 -18.13 17.76 -9.34
CA THR A 4 -16.90 18.32 -9.91
C THR A 4 -15.83 18.27 -8.82
N LEU A 5 -14.71 17.61 -9.10
CA LEU A 5 -13.63 17.39 -8.14
C LEU A 5 -12.31 17.85 -8.76
N ASP A 6 -11.61 18.75 -8.07
CA ASP A 6 -10.24 19.11 -8.44
C ASP A 6 -9.30 17.99 -8.02
N LEU A 7 -8.58 17.44 -8.98
CA LEU A 7 -7.70 16.29 -8.80
C LEU A 7 -6.29 16.61 -9.28
N ASP A 8 -5.30 16.15 -8.52
CA ASP A 8 -3.93 16.12 -9.01
C ASP A 8 -3.83 15.23 -10.27
N PRO A 9 -3.10 15.67 -11.33
CA PRO A 9 -2.96 14.89 -12.56
C PRO A 9 -2.47 13.46 -12.35
N ARG A 10 -1.68 13.20 -11.31
CA ARG A 10 -1.17 11.86 -10.97
C ARG A 10 -2.29 10.93 -10.49
N VAL A 11 -3.25 11.46 -9.72
CA VAL A 11 -4.43 10.69 -9.28
C VAL A 11 -5.28 10.31 -10.48
N LEU A 12 -5.47 11.24 -11.42
CA LEU A 12 -6.21 10.97 -12.65
C LEU A 12 -5.50 9.92 -13.52
N ALA A 13 -4.17 9.99 -13.63
CA ALA A 13 -3.38 8.99 -14.36
C ALA A 13 -3.51 7.59 -13.73
N ALA A 14 -3.41 7.50 -12.40
CA ALA A 14 -3.57 6.24 -11.67
C ALA A 14 -4.98 5.65 -11.83
N ALA A 15 -6.02 6.48 -11.77
CA ALA A 15 -7.41 6.06 -11.98
C ALA A 15 -7.63 5.54 -13.40
N ARG A 16 -7.09 6.22 -14.41
CA ARG A 16 -7.17 5.77 -15.82
C ARG A 16 -6.43 4.44 -16.03
N GLY A 17 -5.28 4.26 -15.39
CA GLY A 17 -4.53 3.01 -15.43
C GLY A 17 -5.37 1.83 -14.91
N ARG A 18 -6.09 2.00 -13.79
CA ARG A 18 -6.98 0.98 -13.24
C ARG A 18 -8.14 0.61 -14.17
N VAL A 19 -8.76 1.61 -14.81
CA VAL A 19 -9.83 1.35 -15.78
C VAL A 19 -9.30 0.59 -16.98
N GLN A 20 -8.15 0.99 -17.52
CA GLN A 20 -7.52 0.30 -18.66
C GLN A 20 -7.10 -1.13 -18.32
N ALA A 21 -6.67 -1.38 -17.08
CA ALA A 21 -6.36 -2.72 -16.58
C ALA A 21 -7.62 -3.56 -16.28
N GLY A 22 -8.83 -3.01 -16.45
CA GLY A 22 -10.08 -3.69 -16.12
C GLY A 22 -10.36 -3.82 -14.62
N SER A 23 -9.56 -3.18 -13.77
CA SER A 23 -9.70 -3.25 -12.30
C SER A 23 -10.86 -2.40 -11.77
N SER A 24 -11.34 -1.42 -12.55
CA SER A 24 -12.44 -0.53 -12.14
C SER A 24 -13.36 -0.22 -13.33
N PRO A 25 -14.68 -0.10 -13.12
CA PRO A 25 -15.67 0.08 -14.19
C PRO A 25 -15.71 1.50 -14.78
N SER A 26 -15.19 2.50 -14.06
CA SER A 26 -15.13 3.89 -14.53
C SER A 26 -14.04 4.67 -13.80
N VAL A 27 -13.65 5.83 -14.34
CA VAL A 27 -12.67 6.71 -13.69
C VAL A 27 -13.17 7.19 -12.33
N GLY A 28 -14.46 7.51 -12.21
CA GLY A 28 -15.05 7.91 -10.93
C GLY A 28 -15.01 6.79 -9.88
N ALA A 29 -15.30 5.55 -10.29
CA ALA A 29 -15.16 4.38 -9.43
C ALA A 29 -13.70 4.17 -8.98
N ALA A 30 -12.75 4.23 -9.92
CA ALA A 30 -11.32 4.09 -9.63
C ALA A 30 -10.79 5.17 -8.68
N VAL A 31 -11.26 6.43 -8.81
CA VAL A 31 -10.92 7.52 -7.88
C VAL A 31 -11.51 7.25 -6.50
N SER A 32 -12.76 6.79 -6.42
CA SER A 32 -13.40 6.44 -5.15
C SER A 32 -12.66 5.30 -4.44
N GLU A 33 -12.28 4.26 -5.18
CA GLU A 33 -11.49 3.13 -4.66
C GLU A 33 -10.12 3.59 -4.15
N LEU A 34 -9.43 4.45 -4.91
CA LEU A 34 -8.16 5.05 -4.49
C LEU A 34 -8.30 5.87 -3.19
N ALA A 35 -9.36 6.66 -3.07
CA ALA A 35 -9.63 7.44 -1.88
C ALA A 35 -9.91 6.56 -0.66
N LEU A 36 -10.75 5.53 -0.82
CA LEU A 36 -11.05 4.56 0.24
C LEU A 36 -9.79 3.81 0.66
N ALA A 37 -9.00 3.31 -0.30
CA ALA A 37 -7.73 2.66 0.00
C ALA A 37 -6.79 3.57 0.80
N GLY A 38 -6.73 4.86 0.49
CA GLY A 38 -5.95 5.84 1.25
C GLY A 38 -6.49 6.14 2.65
N ILE A 39 -7.82 6.10 2.84
CA ILE A 39 -8.46 6.25 4.17
C ILE A 39 -8.17 5.02 5.03
N ASP A 40 -8.26 3.82 4.45
CA ASP A 40 -8.00 2.55 5.12
C ASP A 40 -6.50 2.37 5.41
N LEU A 41 -5.63 2.97 4.60
CA LEU A 41 -4.17 3.05 4.83
C LEU A 41 -3.80 4.03 5.96
N ARG A 42 -4.47 3.96 7.11
CA ARG A 42 -3.87 4.42 8.37
C ARG A 42 -2.66 3.53 8.67
N MET A 43 -1.56 3.80 7.97
CA MET A 43 -0.28 3.21 8.29
C MET A 43 0.22 3.87 9.56
N ASP A 44 0.37 3.10 10.64
CA ASP A 44 1.26 3.45 11.74
C ASP A 44 2.69 3.35 11.20
N VAL A 45 3.10 4.38 10.46
CA VAL A 45 4.43 4.47 9.89
C VAL A 45 5.40 4.70 11.05
N THR A 46 6.05 3.64 11.49
CA THR A 46 7.03 3.74 12.57
C THR A 46 8.37 4.13 11.98
N PHE A 47 8.79 5.36 12.25
CA PHE A 47 10.15 5.80 11.99
C PHE A 47 11.00 5.56 13.25
N SER A 48 12.10 4.84 13.09
CA SER A 48 13.11 4.67 14.15
C SER A 48 14.48 4.97 13.56
N HIS A 49 15.23 5.89 14.18
CA HIS A 49 16.58 6.27 13.76
C HIS A 49 16.69 6.68 12.27
N GLY A 50 15.65 7.30 11.71
CA GLY A 50 15.61 7.71 10.30
C GLY A 50 15.31 6.58 9.31
N LEU A 51 15.06 5.36 9.80
CA LEU A 51 14.64 4.22 9.00
C LEU A 51 13.13 4.09 9.04
N LEU A 52 12.55 3.85 7.85
CA LEU A 52 11.15 3.44 7.70
C LEU A 52 11.05 1.96 8.09
N LEU A 53 10.41 1.67 9.23
CA LEU A 53 10.19 0.29 9.63
C LEU A 53 8.91 -0.23 8.97
N ALA A 54 9.02 -1.44 8.40
CA ALA A 54 7.83 -2.17 7.98
C ALA A 54 6.94 -2.43 9.21
N PRO A 55 5.60 -2.37 9.08
CA PRO A 55 4.71 -2.68 10.17
C PRO A 55 4.98 -4.12 10.67
N PRO A 56 4.99 -4.35 11.99
CA PRO A 56 5.21 -5.67 12.54
C PRO A 56 4.10 -6.61 12.06
N VAL A 57 4.48 -7.75 11.48
CA VAL A 57 3.53 -8.81 11.12
C VAL A 57 3.54 -9.86 12.23
N GLU A 58 2.37 -10.12 12.79
CA GLU A 58 2.20 -11.10 13.86
C GLU A 58 2.64 -12.49 13.37
N GLY A 59 3.53 -13.15 14.14
CA GLY A 59 4.03 -14.49 13.82
C GLY A 59 5.36 -14.56 13.04
N HIS A 60 5.92 -13.44 12.60
CA HIS A 60 7.24 -13.41 11.93
C HIS A 60 8.35 -12.88 12.84
N VAL A 61 8.57 -13.56 13.96
CA VAL A 61 9.72 -13.29 14.85
C VAL A 61 10.89 -14.14 14.40
N ILE A 62 11.95 -13.51 13.88
CA ILE A 62 13.21 -14.19 13.61
C ILE A 62 13.97 -14.33 14.92
N THR A 63 14.23 -15.56 15.36
CA THR A 63 15.03 -15.85 16.54
C THR A 63 16.49 -16.11 16.17
N SER A 64 17.40 -16.04 17.14
CA SER A 64 18.81 -16.38 16.95
C SER A 64 18.99 -17.80 16.42
N ASP A 65 18.28 -18.77 17.00
CA ASP A 65 18.33 -20.19 16.58
C ASP A 65 17.99 -20.36 15.10
N MET A 66 16.97 -19.64 14.59
CA MET A 66 16.59 -19.70 13.18
C MET A 66 17.69 -19.15 12.25
N VAL A 67 18.47 -18.18 12.71
CA VAL A 67 19.59 -17.62 11.94
C VAL A 67 20.77 -18.59 11.95
N GLU A 68 21.04 -19.22 13.08
CA GLU A 68 22.08 -20.23 13.22
C GLU A 68 21.81 -21.45 12.32
N ASP A 69 20.57 -21.94 12.31
CA ASP A 69 20.15 -23.05 11.43
C ASP A 69 20.33 -22.70 9.95
N ALA A 70 19.95 -21.48 9.54
CA ALA A 70 20.07 -21.05 8.15
C ALA A 70 21.52 -20.86 7.68
N LEU A 71 22.44 -20.50 8.59
CA LEU A 71 23.87 -20.34 8.29
C LEU A 71 24.64 -21.66 8.32
N ALA A 72 24.07 -22.70 8.94
CA ALA A 72 24.65 -24.04 8.99
C ALA A 72 24.39 -24.89 7.73
N ASP A 73 23.45 -24.45 6.88
CA ASP A 73 23.05 -25.12 5.62
C ASP A 73 23.85 -24.66 4.38
N ASP A 74 24.90 -23.84 4.56
CA ASP A 74 25.88 -23.37 3.54
C ASP A 74 27.28 -23.94 3.82
#